data_AF-A0A5Y6S8U7-F1
#
_entry.id   AF-A0A5Y6S8U7-F1
#
_cell.length_a   1.000
_cell.length_b   1.000
_cell.length_c   1.000
_cell.angle_alpha   90.00
_cell.angle_beta   90.00
_cell.angle_gamma   90.00
#
_symmetry.space_group_name_H-M   'P 1'
#
loop_
_entity.id
_entity.type
_entity.pdbx_description
1 polymer ?
#
loop_
_entity_poly.entity_id
_entity_poly.type
_entity_poly.pdbx_seq_one_letter_code
_entity_poly.pdbx_strand_id
1 'polypeptide(L)'
;MIKSDLYAPRNEYTKKGKINQRIKRIEWEHIMPAQNFGKHLPCWKEGGRKACKNDPTFAKMESDKQNLVPAIGEINGDRSNFRYAEAPTNLKYTQYGNCRVYTDFKAKRFYPANYSKGWIARSYLYMSKTYNIRLSDQERKLMEAWDKQYPIDEKEKRIRELL
;
A
#
# COMPACT_ATOMS: atom_id res chain seq x y z
N MET A 1 -21.69 0.26 -4.47
CA MET A 1 -20.47 1.07 -4.44
C MET A 1 -20.25 1.47 -2.99
N ILE A 2 -19.00 1.59 -2.53
CA ILE A 2 -18.74 2.19 -1.22
C ILE A 2 -19.26 3.63 -1.27
N LYS A 3 -20.26 3.95 -0.44
CA LYS A 3 -20.84 5.30 -0.39
C LYS A 3 -19.91 6.19 0.44
N SER A 4 -19.41 7.26 -0.17
CA SER A 4 -18.54 8.24 0.48
C SER A 4 -18.57 9.55 -0.32
N ASP A 5 -18.56 10.68 0.39
CA ASP A 5 -18.46 12.01 -0.24
C ASP A 5 -17.04 12.29 -0.76
N LEU A 6 -16.08 11.46 -0.37
CA LEU A 6 -14.68 11.59 -0.78
C LEU A 6 -14.35 10.72 -2.00
N TYR A 7 -14.94 9.54 -2.13
CA TYR A 7 -14.54 8.57 -3.15
C TYR A 7 -15.53 8.50 -4.30
N ALA A 8 -15.01 8.64 -5.52
CA ALA A 8 -15.69 8.25 -6.75
C ALA A 8 -14.82 7.22 -7.50
N PRO A 9 -15.42 6.17 -8.09
CA PRO A 9 -14.64 5.15 -8.80
C PRO A 9 -13.98 5.72 -10.05
N ARG A 10 -12.75 5.32 -10.31
CA ARG A 10 -12.05 5.65 -11.56
C ARG A 10 -12.65 4.90 -12.74
N ASN A 11 -12.97 3.62 -12.54
CA ASN A 11 -13.64 2.77 -13.52
C ASN A 11 -14.82 2.07 -12.85
N GLU A 12 -16.02 2.65 -12.99
CA GLU A 12 -17.24 2.04 -12.52
C GLU A 12 -17.55 0.70 -13.23
N TYR A 13 -17.16 0.61 -14.50
CA TYR A 13 -17.32 -0.58 -15.34
C TYR A 13 -15.97 -1.15 -15.78
N THR A 14 -15.91 -2.47 -15.83
CA THR A 14 -14.80 -3.20 -16.45
C THR A 14 -14.80 -3.00 -17.97
N LYS A 15 -13.70 -3.35 -18.64
CA LYS A 15 -13.61 -3.35 -20.12
C LYS A 15 -14.68 -4.20 -20.82
N LYS A 16 -15.30 -5.15 -20.10
CA LYS A 16 -16.40 -6.00 -20.59
C LYS A 16 -17.79 -5.41 -20.32
N GLY A 17 -17.90 -4.15 -19.91
CA GLY A 17 -19.16 -3.48 -19.57
C GLY A 17 -19.81 -3.93 -18.27
N LYS A 18 -19.22 -4.89 -17.54
CA LYS A 18 -19.72 -5.35 -16.24
C LYS A 18 -19.30 -4.39 -15.14
N ILE A 19 -20.14 -4.22 -14.11
CA ILE A 19 -19.80 -3.43 -12.92
C ILE A 19 -18.49 -3.93 -12.30
N ASN A 20 -17.57 -3.00 -12.02
CA ASN A 20 -16.33 -3.28 -11.33
C ASN A 20 -16.62 -3.65 -9.86
N GLN A 21 -16.49 -4.92 -9.50
CA GLN A 21 -16.81 -5.39 -8.14
C GLN A 21 -15.85 -4.83 -7.08
N ARG A 22 -14.65 -4.39 -7.46
CA ARG A 22 -13.66 -3.83 -6.52
C ARG A 22 -14.08 -2.48 -5.94
N ILE A 23 -15.00 -1.75 -6.57
CA ILE A 23 -15.55 -0.48 -6.05
C ILE A 23 -16.59 -0.71 -4.93
N LYS A 24 -16.96 -1.97 -4.65
CA LYS A 24 -18.01 -2.34 -3.71
C LYS A 24 -17.48 -2.99 -2.43
N ARG A 25 -16.17 -3.18 -2.29
CA ARG A 25 -15.59 -3.91 -1.15
C ARG A 25 -14.30 -3.28 -0.66
N ILE A 26 -14.04 -3.51 0.62
CA ILE A 26 -12.75 -3.27 1.24
C ILE A 26 -11.89 -4.50 1.02
N GLU A 27 -10.61 -4.27 0.73
CA GLU A 27 -9.58 -5.29 0.61
C GLU A 27 -8.46 -4.96 1.60
N TRP A 28 -7.86 -5.99 2.19
CA TRP A 28 -6.68 -5.82 3.03
C TRP A 28 -5.47 -5.47 2.14
N GLU A 29 -4.89 -4.30 2.39
CA GLU A 29 -3.74 -3.78 1.69
C GLU A 29 -2.46 -4.10 2.44
N HIS A 30 -1.50 -4.69 1.72
CA HIS A 30 -0.14 -4.85 2.19
C HIS A 30 0.62 -3.55 1.90
N ILE A 31 0.83 -2.70 2.92
CA ILE A 31 1.48 -1.40 2.75
C ILE A 31 2.85 -1.57 2.07
N MET A 32 3.72 -2.42 2.62
CA MET A 32 4.83 -3.02 1.89
C MET A 32 4.28 -4.23 1.09
N PRO A 33 4.29 -4.19 -0.26
CA PRO A 33 3.70 -5.25 -1.07
C PRO A 33 4.34 -6.62 -0.79
N ALA A 34 3.57 -7.69 -0.94
CA ALA A 34 4.07 -9.06 -0.87
C ALA A 34 5.28 -9.33 -1.77
N GLN A 35 5.31 -8.68 -2.94
CA GLN A 35 6.44 -8.79 -3.85
C GLN A 35 7.72 -8.12 -3.31
N ASN A 36 7.63 -7.06 -2.50
CA ASN A 36 8.82 -6.42 -1.93
C ASN A 36 9.52 -7.32 -0.91
N PHE A 37 8.75 -7.90 0.01
CA PHE A 37 9.30 -8.77 1.06
C PHE A 37 9.52 -10.22 0.62
N GLY A 38 8.77 -10.71 -0.37
CA GLY A 38 8.83 -12.09 -0.83
C GLY A 38 9.82 -12.38 -1.96
N LYS A 39 10.11 -11.42 -2.86
CA LYS A 39 10.88 -11.68 -4.11
C LYS A 39 12.29 -12.26 -3.92
N HIS A 40 12.85 -12.15 -2.72
CA HIS A 40 14.18 -12.65 -2.39
C HIS A 40 14.17 -14.10 -1.88
N LEU A 41 12.99 -14.61 -1.47
CA LEU A 41 12.85 -15.96 -0.96
C LEU A 41 12.97 -17.01 -2.09
N PRO A 42 13.54 -18.19 -1.81
CA PRO A 42 13.61 -19.29 -2.77
C PRO A 42 12.24 -19.65 -3.38
N CYS A 43 11.21 -19.80 -2.54
CA CYS A 43 9.84 -20.10 -2.97
C CYS A 43 9.32 -19.12 -4.03
N TRP A 44 9.72 -17.85 -3.97
CA TRP A 44 9.23 -16.84 -4.90
C TRP A 44 9.84 -17.03 -6.29
N LYS A 45 11.09 -17.49 -6.36
CA LYS A 45 11.74 -17.79 -7.63
C LYS A 45 11.11 -19.00 -8.32
N GLU A 46 10.56 -19.94 -7.55
CA GLU A 46 9.92 -21.16 -8.06
C GLU A 46 8.53 -20.90 -8.65
N GLY A 47 7.77 -19.92 -8.13
CA GLY A 47 6.41 -19.68 -8.63
C GLY A 47 5.71 -18.43 -8.06
N GLY A 48 6.49 -17.44 -7.63
CA GLY A 48 5.98 -16.20 -7.04
C GLY A 48 5.20 -16.42 -5.73
N ARG A 49 4.27 -15.50 -5.45
CA ARG A 49 3.47 -15.51 -4.21
C ARG A 49 2.76 -16.85 -3.96
N LYS A 50 2.25 -17.51 -5.00
CA LYS A 50 1.51 -18.78 -4.85
C LYS A 50 2.41 -19.90 -4.34
N ALA A 51 3.65 -19.98 -4.82
CA ALA A 51 4.62 -20.97 -4.36
C ALA A 51 5.07 -20.71 -2.90
N CYS A 52 5.08 -19.44 -2.47
CA CYS A 52 5.40 -19.09 -1.09
C CYS A 52 4.27 -19.32 -0.06
N LYS A 53 3.10 -19.83 -0.46
CA LYS A 53 1.94 -19.99 0.45
C LYS A 53 2.27 -20.81 1.71
N ASN A 54 3.17 -21.79 1.59
CA ASN A 54 3.54 -22.69 2.68
C ASN A 54 4.93 -22.35 3.27
N ASP A 55 5.60 -21.31 2.77
CA ASP A 55 6.87 -20.86 3.35
C ASP A 55 6.58 -20.13 4.67
N PRO A 56 7.10 -20.61 5.82
CA PRO A 56 6.77 -20.05 7.12
C PRO A 56 7.28 -18.61 7.29
N THR A 57 8.39 -18.27 6.64
CA THR A 57 8.94 -16.89 6.67
C THR A 57 8.02 -15.95 5.90
N PHE A 58 7.61 -16.36 4.70
CA PHE A 58 6.66 -15.60 3.90
C PHE A 58 5.30 -15.46 4.59
N ALA A 59 4.75 -16.55 5.13
CA ALA A 59 3.47 -16.54 5.84
C ALA A 59 3.50 -15.59 7.05
N LYS A 60 4.61 -15.54 7.78
CA LYS A 60 4.80 -14.60 8.90
C LYS A 60 4.79 -13.15 8.41
N MET A 61 5.52 -12.82 7.34
CA MET A 61 5.54 -11.47 6.77
C MET A 61 4.19 -11.05 6.17
N GLU A 62 3.49 -11.99 5.52
CA GLU A 62 2.22 -11.75 4.86
C GLU A 62 1.06 -11.54 5.85
N SER A 63 1.11 -12.20 7.00
CA SER A 63 0.10 -12.09 8.06
C SER A 63 0.40 -11.01 9.10
N ASP A 64 1.53 -10.30 8.98
CA ASP A 64 1.90 -9.24 9.90
C ASP A 64 0.93 -8.06 9.83
N LYS A 65 0.19 -7.86 10.92
CA LYS A 65 -0.88 -6.85 11.01
C LYS A 65 -0.34 -5.42 10.99
N GLN A 66 0.91 -5.18 11.37
CA GLN A 66 1.56 -3.86 11.28
C GLN A 66 1.73 -3.40 9.81
N ASN A 67 1.57 -4.32 8.86
CA ASN A 67 1.65 -4.09 7.42
C ASN A 67 0.28 -4.18 6.71
N LEU A 68 -0.82 -4.39 7.44
CA LEU A 68 -2.16 -4.60 6.87
C LEU A 68 -3.09 -3.44 7.22
N VAL A 69 -3.70 -2.83 6.20
CA VAL A 69 -4.73 -1.78 6.39
C VAL A 69 -5.94 -2.03 5.49
N PRO A 70 -7.16 -1.64 5.92
CA PRO A 70 -8.31 -1.69 5.04
C PRO A 70 -8.18 -0.62 3.93
N ALA A 71 -8.31 -1.03 2.67
CA ALA A 71 -8.31 -0.13 1.53
C ALA A 71 -9.51 -0.39 0.60
N ILE A 72 -9.94 0.63 -0.14
CA ILE A 72 -10.93 0.45 -1.21
C ILE A 72 -10.33 -0.48 -2.27
N GLY A 73 -11.06 -1.53 -2.65
CA GLY A 73 -10.52 -2.58 -3.54
C GLY A 73 -10.03 -2.07 -4.88
N GLU A 74 -10.65 -1.03 -5.46
CA GLU A 74 -10.18 -0.40 -6.70
C GLU A 74 -8.82 0.27 -6.50
N ILE A 75 -8.65 1.03 -5.42
CA ILE A 75 -7.40 1.72 -5.09
C ILE A 75 -6.29 0.71 -4.78
N ASN A 76 -6.58 -0.34 -4.00
CA ASN A 76 -5.64 -1.45 -3.75
C ASN A 76 -5.21 -2.10 -5.09
N GLY A 77 -6.18 -2.46 -5.93
CA GLY A 77 -5.93 -3.07 -7.24
C GLY A 77 -5.09 -2.19 -8.17
N ASP A 78 -5.41 -0.90 -8.24
CA ASP A 78 -4.69 0.07 -9.07
C ASP A 78 -3.27 0.33 -8.52
N ARG A 79 -3.12 0.46 -7.20
CA ARG A 79 -1.81 0.65 -6.54
C ARG A 79 -0.86 -0.53 -6.84
N SER A 80 -1.39 -1.75 -6.91
CA SER A 80 -0.61 -2.94 -7.26
C SER A 80 0.63 -3.12 -6.36
N ASN A 81 1.82 -3.23 -6.92
CA ASN A 81 3.10 -3.21 -6.21
C ASN A 81 3.89 -1.92 -6.47
N PHE A 82 3.21 -0.83 -6.85
CA PHE A 82 3.87 0.42 -7.17
C PHE A 82 4.50 1.04 -5.93
N ARG A 83 5.71 1.58 -6.12
CA ARG A 83 6.43 2.26 -5.07
C ARG A 83 5.73 3.56 -4.71
N TYR A 84 5.74 3.89 -3.43
CA TYR A 84 5.37 5.22 -2.99
C TYR A 84 6.37 6.25 -3.52
N ALA A 85 5.88 7.47 -3.71
CA ALA A 85 6.67 8.62 -4.08
C ALA A 85 6.02 9.91 -3.57
N GLU A 86 6.81 10.97 -3.48
CA GLU A 86 6.27 12.31 -3.29
C GLU A 86 5.55 12.77 -4.56
N ALA A 87 4.42 13.45 -4.39
CA ALA A 87 3.62 13.90 -5.51
C ALA A 87 4.31 15.08 -6.23
N PRO A 88 4.25 15.15 -7.57
CA PRO A 88 4.58 16.38 -8.28
C PRO A 88 3.73 17.55 -7.77
N THR A 89 4.32 18.74 -7.65
CA THR A 89 3.66 19.93 -7.09
C THR A 89 2.40 20.36 -7.83
N ASN A 90 2.30 20.05 -9.12
CA ASN A 90 1.17 20.35 -10.00
C ASN A 90 0.17 19.19 -10.17
N LEU A 91 0.34 18.09 -9.42
CA LEU A 91 -0.55 16.94 -9.52
C LEU A 91 -1.95 17.29 -9.01
N LYS A 92 -2.96 17.01 -9.84
CA LYS A 92 -4.37 17.12 -9.46
C LYS A 92 -4.92 15.75 -9.06
N TYR A 93 -5.38 15.63 -7.81
CA TYR A 93 -5.97 14.40 -7.29
C TYR A 93 -7.44 14.26 -7.69
N THR A 94 -7.69 13.93 -8.96
CA THR A 94 -9.06 13.76 -9.50
C THR A 94 -9.37 12.31 -9.88
N GLN A 95 -8.41 11.40 -9.69
CA GLN A 95 -8.51 10.02 -10.16
C GLN A 95 -9.59 9.20 -9.44
N TYR A 96 -9.88 9.53 -8.19
CA TYR A 96 -10.83 8.80 -7.34
C TYR A 96 -11.82 9.75 -6.63
N GLY A 97 -12.31 10.76 -7.36
CA GLY A 97 -13.14 11.84 -6.79
C GLY A 97 -12.30 12.80 -5.95
N ASN A 98 -12.72 13.06 -4.71
CA ASN A 98 -12.03 13.93 -3.74
C ASN A 98 -10.99 13.16 -2.89
N CYS A 99 -10.85 11.85 -3.09
CA CYS A 99 -9.85 11.05 -2.40
C CYS A 99 -8.45 11.44 -2.91
N ARG A 100 -7.63 12.00 -2.03
CA ARG A 100 -6.31 12.57 -2.36
C ARG A 100 -5.22 11.51 -2.54
N VAL A 101 -5.50 10.50 -3.34
CA VAL A 101 -4.53 9.50 -3.77
C VAL A 101 -4.48 9.46 -5.30
N TYR A 102 -3.32 9.08 -5.84
CA TYR A 102 -3.13 9.01 -7.28
C TYR A 102 -2.19 7.86 -7.63
N THR A 103 -2.56 7.09 -8.64
CA THR A 103 -1.79 5.98 -9.19
C THR A 103 -1.27 6.37 -10.57
N ASP A 104 0.03 6.59 -10.67
CA ASP A 104 0.72 6.80 -11.94
C ASP A 104 1.12 5.45 -12.55
N PHE A 105 0.26 4.94 -13.43
CA PHE A 105 0.49 3.66 -14.10
C PHE A 105 1.70 3.67 -15.04
N LYS A 106 2.07 4.83 -15.59
CA LYS A 106 3.19 4.95 -16.53
C LYS A 106 4.52 4.91 -15.78
N ALA A 107 4.63 5.68 -14.70
CA ALA A 107 5.83 5.70 -13.85
C ALA A 107 5.87 4.56 -12.82
N LYS A 108 4.78 3.79 -12.69
CA LYS A 108 4.60 2.75 -11.66
C LYS A 108 4.81 3.30 -10.25
N ARG A 109 4.16 4.44 -9.98
CA ARG A 109 4.22 5.15 -8.69
C ARG A 109 2.82 5.32 -8.10
N PHE A 110 2.77 5.34 -6.77
CA PHE A 110 1.57 5.70 -6.03
C PHE A 110 1.88 6.93 -5.16
N TYR A 111 1.05 7.96 -5.29
CA TYR A 111 1.14 9.19 -4.52
C TYR A 111 0.04 9.15 -3.46
N PRO A 112 0.37 8.81 -2.20
CA PRO A 112 -0.61 8.71 -1.13
C PRO A 112 -1.06 10.09 -0.64
N ALA A 113 -2.18 10.12 0.07
CA ALA A 113 -2.61 11.32 0.78
C ALA A 113 -1.64 11.64 1.92
N ASN A 114 -1.48 12.93 2.24
CA ASN A 114 -0.55 13.35 3.30
C ASN A 114 -0.83 12.68 4.66
N TYR A 115 -2.11 12.52 5.02
CA TYR A 115 -2.50 11.89 6.28
C TYR A 115 -2.09 10.42 6.41
N SER A 116 -1.77 9.72 5.32
CA SER A 116 -1.34 8.31 5.36
C SER A 116 0.17 8.13 5.26
N LYS A 117 0.94 9.18 4.92
CA LYS A 117 2.39 9.09 4.70
C LYS A 117 3.15 8.63 5.95
N GLY A 118 2.83 9.17 7.13
CA GLY A 118 3.45 8.78 8.38
C GLY A 118 3.24 7.29 8.70
N TRP A 119 1.98 6.82 8.58
CA TRP A 119 1.65 5.41 8.78
C TRP A 119 2.41 4.50 7.80
N ILE A 120 2.43 4.88 6.53
CA ILE A 120 3.15 4.14 5.48
C ILE A 120 4.64 4.04 5.82
N ALA A 121 5.25 5.16 6.17
CA ALA A 121 6.66 5.25 6.52
C ALA A 121 7.01 4.33 7.69
N ARG A 122 6.27 4.44 8.80
CA ARG A 122 6.49 3.61 9.99
C ARG A 122 6.31 2.12 9.70
N SER A 123 5.31 1.74 8.92
CA SER A 123 5.13 0.35 8.51
C SER A 123 6.27 -0.17 7.62
N TYR A 124 6.82 0.65 6.71
CA TYR A 124 8.00 0.26 5.92
C TYR A 124 9.24 0.09 6.78
N LEU A 125 9.51 1.04 7.68
CA LEU A 125 10.66 1.00 8.58
C LEU A 125 10.56 -0.17 9.56
N TYR A 126 9.37 -0.43 10.10
CA TYR A 126 9.08 -1.61 10.91
C TYR A 126 9.36 -2.90 10.13
N MET A 127 8.75 -3.09 8.94
CA MET A 127 8.95 -4.31 8.14
C MET A 127 10.42 -4.51 7.78
N SER A 128 11.12 -3.43 7.40
CA SER A 128 12.56 -3.46 7.10
C SER A 128 13.38 -3.92 8.29
N LYS A 129 13.11 -3.38 9.49
CA LYS A 129 13.82 -3.72 10.72
C LYS A 129 13.49 -5.14 11.20
N THR A 130 12.21 -5.49 11.25
CA THR A 130 11.71 -6.75 11.82
C THR A 130 12.11 -7.97 10.98
N TYR A 131 12.10 -7.83 9.66
CA TYR A 131 12.36 -8.94 8.72
C TYR A 131 13.66 -8.79 7.95
N ASN A 132 14.52 -7.84 8.33
CA ASN A 132 15.78 -7.52 7.65
C ASN A 132 15.62 -7.30 6.13
N ILE A 133 14.51 -6.66 5.74
CA ILE A 133 14.23 -6.37 4.33
C ILE A 133 15.02 -5.13 3.93
N ARG A 134 15.89 -5.27 2.93
CA ARG A 134 16.69 -4.18 2.40
C ARG A 134 15.83 -3.21 1.58
N LEU A 135 15.73 -1.98 2.06
CA LEU A 135 15.21 -0.85 1.28
C LEU A 135 16.35 -0.27 0.42
N SER A 136 16.01 0.30 -0.73
CA SER A 136 16.97 1.16 -1.45
C SER A 136 17.20 2.45 -0.66
N ASP A 137 18.34 3.10 -0.86
CA ASP A 137 18.67 4.34 -0.15
C ASP A 137 17.63 5.43 -0.38
N GLN A 138 17.09 5.53 -1.59
CA GLN A 138 16.02 6.47 -1.92
C GLN A 138 14.72 6.16 -1.17
N GLU A 139 14.33 4.88 -1.10
CA GLU A 139 13.10 4.46 -0.42
C GLU A 139 13.23 4.65 1.09
N ARG A 140 14.37 4.27 1.68
CA ARG A 140 14.68 4.51 3.09
C ARG A 140 14.60 5.99 3.45
N LYS A 141 15.30 6.86 2.70
CA LYS A 141 15.30 8.31 2.95
C LYS A 141 13.89 8.90 2.85
N LEU A 142 13.09 8.45 1.89
CA LEU A 142 11.69 8.90 1.76
C LEU A 142 10.87 8.51 2.99
N MET A 143 10.98 7.27 3.45
CA MET A 143 10.25 6.81 4.63
C MET A 143 10.71 7.54 5.89
N GLU A 144 12.01 7.72 6.09
CA GLU A 144 12.55 8.48 7.24
C GLU A 144 12.08 9.95 7.22
N ALA A 145 12.06 10.58 6.04
CA ALA A 145 11.55 11.94 5.90
C ALA A 145 10.05 12.03 6.23
N TRP A 146 9.23 11.10 5.71
CA TRP A 146 7.80 11.07 5.98
C TRP A 146 7.48 10.73 7.44
N ASP A 147 8.23 9.84 8.08
CA ASP A 147 8.04 9.54 9.51
C ASP A 147 8.28 10.78 10.37
N LYS A 148 9.33 11.55 10.06
CA LYS A 148 9.63 12.81 10.73
C LYS A 148 8.60 13.90 10.45
N GLN A 149 8.17 14.04 9.19
CA GLN A 149 7.25 15.09 8.77
C GLN A 149 5.80 14.85 9.24
N TYR A 150 5.41 13.59 9.36
CA TYR A 150 4.06 13.16 9.76
C TYR A 150 4.17 12.28 11.01
N PRO A 151 4.39 12.89 12.20
CA PRO A 151 4.59 12.14 13.44
C PRO A 151 3.38 11.26 13.76
N ILE A 152 3.62 10.25 14.59
CA ILE A 152 2.57 9.36 15.08
C ILE A 152 1.54 10.16 15.89
N ASP A 153 0.25 9.95 15.60
CA ASP A 153 -0.84 10.50 16.41
C ASP A 153 -1.34 9.46 17.43
N GLU A 154 -2.13 9.92 18.41
CA GLU A 154 -2.64 9.06 19.48
C GLU A 154 -3.52 7.92 18.94
N LYS A 155 -4.20 8.13 17.82
CA LYS A 155 -5.05 7.10 17.20
C LYS A 155 -4.18 5.97 16.64
N GLU A 156 -3.13 6.31 15.89
CA GLU A 156 -2.18 5.36 15.36
C GLU A 156 -1.44 4.62 16.46
N LYS A 157 -0.99 5.34 17.50
CA LYS A 157 -0.35 4.74 18.66
C LYS A 157 -1.24 3.67 19.29
N ARG A 158 -2.48 4.01 19.61
CA ARG A 158 -3.46 3.07 20.20
C ARG A 158 -3.71 1.85 19.30
N ILE A 159 -3.81 2.05 17.98
CA ILE A 159 -4.03 0.93 17.07
C ILE A 159 -2.78 0.03 17.05
N ARG A 160 -1.58 0.60 16.90
CA ARG A 160 -0.33 -0.17 16.82
C ARG A 160 0.00 -0.95 18.09
N GLU A 161 -0.42 -0.47 19.26
CA GLU A 161 -0.29 -1.19 20.53
C GLU A 161 -1.13 -2.48 20.58
N LEU A 162 -2.14 -2.62 19.70
CA LEU A 162 -3.02 -3.79 19.61
C LEU A 162 -2.62 -4.78 18.51
N LEU A 163 -1.59 -4.47 17.71
CA LEU A 163 -1.15 -5.27 16.55
C LEU A 163 0.10 -6.09 16.87
#